data_AF-A0A9D6JI04-F1
#
_entry.id   AF-A0A9D6JI04-F1
#
_cell.length_a   1.000
_cell.length_b   1.000
_cell.length_c   1.000
_cell.angle_alpha   90.00
_cell.angle_beta   90.00
_cell.angle_gamma   90.00
#
_symmetry.space_group_name_H-M   'P 1'
#
loop_
_entity.id
_entity.type
_entity.pdbx_description
1 polymer ?
#
loop_
_entity_poly.entity_id
_entity_poly.type
_entity_poly.pdbx_seq_one_letter_code
_entity_poly.pdbx_strand_id
1 'polypeptide(L)'
;MKLTRRDFVKTNAIAATAAAAGITVPGLQGALAQGSDAIRWDKAPCRFCGTGCSVLVGTKDGRVVATQGDPDAPVNRGLNCIKGYFLSKIMYGKDRLTKPLLRKTNGKYDKNGEFVEVSWNEAFDIMADKWKAAMKKDMEANKGKSVDELVSSVGMFGSGQWTVWEGYAAAKLYKAGFRSNHIDPNARHCMASAVVGFIRAFGSDEPMGCYDDMEHGDAFVLWGSNMAEMHPILWTRITDTRLTKPGCEVHVLSTFEHRSFELADNGIVFVPQTDLAILNYIANYIIQNKAYNKAFIDKHVNFKSTPTDIGYGLRPNHPLQQQAKNPDKGDLVDMTFDEYAKSLEPYTLEYTSKLSGVPKENLLKLAKLYADPKKKIMSLWTMGFNQHTRGVWANGMIYNIHLLMGKISEPGNGPFSLTGQPSACGTAREVGTFSHRLPADYVVNKPEQR
;
A
#
# COMPACT_ATOMS: atom_id res chain seq x y z
N MET A 1 -8.23 28.75 -46.05
CA MET A 1 -6.93 28.17 -46.47
C MET A 1 -6.53 27.13 -45.44
N LYS A 2 -6.22 25.89 -45.84
CA LYS A 2 -5.63 24.90 -44.91
C LYS A 2 -4.18 25.30 -44.63
N LEU A 3 -3.83 25.59 -43.38
CA LEU A 3 -2.44 25.80 -42.97
C LEU A 3 -1.62 24.55 -43.29
N THR A 4 -0.51 24.71 -44.02
CA THR A 4 0.40 23.59 -44.25
C THR A 4 1.27 23.34 -43.01
N ARG A 5 1.84 22.14 -42.85
CA ARG A 5 2.79 21.84 -41.77
C ARG A 5 3.97 22.82 -41.75
N ARG A 6 4.37 23.31 -42.92
CA ARG A 6 5.44 24.31 -43.08
C ARG A 6 5.04 25.68 -42.53
N ASP A 7 3.79 26.07 -42.73
CA ASP A 7 3.26 27.34 -42.21
C ASP A 7 3.13 27.28 -40.69
N PHE A 8 2.67 26.14 -40.13
CA PHE A 8 2.61 25.95 -38.67
C PHE A 8 3.99 26.04 -38.00
N VAL A 9 5.02 25.42 -38.57
CA VAL A 9 6.39 25.49 -38.02
C VAL A 9 6.94 26.92 -38.09
N LYS A 10 6.71 27.64 -39.21
CA LYS A 10 7.11 29.05 -39.33
C LYS A 10 6.40 29.93 -38.30
N THR A 11 5.10 29.76 -38.11
CA THR A 11 4.32 30.54 -37.15
C THR A 11 4.76 30.27 -35.70
N ASN A 12 5.08 29.02 -35.35
CA ASN A 12 5.61 28.69 -34.02
C ASN A 12 7.02 29.23 -33.79
N ALA A 13 7.89 29.18 -34.80
CA ALA A 13 9.22 29.79 -34.70
C ALA A 13 9.13 31.31 -34.47
N ILE A 14 8.25 31.99 -35.22
CA ILE A 14 7.98 33.42 -35.04
C ILE A 14 7.41 33.70 -33.64
N ALA A 15 6.48 32.86 -33.15
CA ALA A 15 5.90 33.01 -31.82
C ALA A 15 6.93 32.85 -30.70
N ALA A 16 7.80 31.83 -30.79
CA ALA A 16 8.84 31.58 -29.80
C ALA A 16 9.88 32.70 -29.77
N THR A 17 10.30 33.21 -30.94
CA THR A 17 11.22 34.35 -31.03
C THR A 17 10.58 35.64 -30.50
N ALA A 18 9.31 35.91 -30.83
CA ALA A 18 8.60 37.10 -30.34
C ALA A 18 8.41 37.05 -28.81
N ALA A 19 8.11 35.89 -28.24
CA ALA A 19 8.01 35.69 -26.80
C ALA A 19 9.35 35.89 -26.09
N ALA A 20 10.45 35.35 -26.65
CA ALA A 20 11.79 35.56 -26.11
C ALA A 20 12.25 37.02 -26.21
N ALA A 21 11.77 37.76 -27.22
CA ALA A 21 12.08 39.18 -27.44
C ALA A 21 11.10 40.14 -26.73
N GLY A 22 10.05 39.64 -26.06
CA GLY A 22 9.04 40.47 -25.38
C GLY A 22 8.14 41.27 -26.32
N ILE A 23 8.02 40.87 -27.60
CA ILE A 23 7.24 41.58 -28.63
C ILE A 23 5.89 40.89 -28.82
N THR A 24 4.79 41.66 -28.81
CA THR A 24 3.45 41.17 -29.16
C THR A 24 3.19 41.33 -30.66
N VAL A 25 2.79 40.25 -31.35
CA VAL A 25 2.46 40.26 -32.78
C VAL A 25 0.93 40.29 -32.98
N PRO A 26 0.34 41.39 -33.50
CA PRO A 26 -1.09 41.48 -33.75
C PRO A 26 -1.56 40.44 -34.78
N GLY A 27 -2.65 39.73 -34.49
CA GLY A 27 -3.24 38.73 -35.39
C GLY A 27 -2.75 37.28 -35.21
N LEU A 28 -1.69 37.04 -34.42
CA LEU A 28 -1.21 35.67 -34.13
C LEU A 28 -2.21 34.87 -33.28
N GLN A 29 -2.91 35.54 -32.35
CA GLN A 29 -3.96 34.94 -31.52
C GLN A 29 -5.18 34.49 -32.34
N GLY A 30 -5.53 35.23 -33.41
CA GLY A 30 -6.66 34.90 -34.28
C GLY A 30 -6.39 33.71 -35.21
N ALA A 31 -5.14 33.54 -35.66
CA ALA A 31 -4.72 32.40 -36.48
C ALA A 31 -4.59 31.10 -35.68
N LEU A 32 -4.38 31.19 -34.36
CA LEU A 32 -4.33 30.05 -33.43
C LEU A 32 -5.71 29.65 -32.87
N ALA A 33 -6.71 30.55 -32.96
CA ALA A 33 -8.02 30.36 -32.34
C ALA A 33 -9.11 29.78 -33.25
N GLN A 34 -8.84 29.49 -34.53
CA GLN A 34 -9.82 28.86 -35.41
C GLN A 34 -9.63 27.33 -35.49
N GLY A 35 -10.47 26.63 -34.71
CA GLY A 35 -10.64 25.18 -34.69
C GLY A 35 -9.71 24.52 -33.69
N SER A 36 -10.13 24.32 -32.43
CA SER A 36 -9.26 23.62 -31.48
C SER A 36 -9.29 22.11 -31.75
N ASP A 37 -8.59 21.70 -32.80
CA ASP A 37 -8.05 20.36 -33.05
C ASP A 37 -7.01 19.95 -31.98
N ALA A 38 -7.01 20.63 -30.83
CA ALA A 38 -6.01 20.63 -29.79
C ALA A 38 -6.34 19.61 -28.70
N ILE A 39 -5.30 19.00 -28.14
CA ILE A 39 -5.42 18.07 -27.03
C ILE A 39 -5.79 18.85 -25.77
N ARG A 40 -6.86 18.45 -25.09
CA ARG A 40 -7.22 18.94 -23.75
C ARG A 40 -6.44 18.16 -22.69
N TRP A 41 -5.82 18.85 -21.75
CA TRP A 41 -5.04 18.24 -20.67
C TRP A 41 -5.72 18.42 -19.31
N ASP A 42 -5.92 17.33 -18.59
CA ASP A 42 -6.48 17.34 -17.24
C ASP A 42 -5.63 16.46 -16.31
N LYS A 43 -5.62 16.78 -15.01
CA LYS A 43 -4.87 16.00 -14.01
C LYS A 43 -5.62 14.75 -13.59
N ALA A 44 -4.87 13.67 -13.34
CA ALA A 44 -5.36 12.46 -12.69
C ALA A 44 -4.23 11.78 -11.90
N PRO A 45 -4.52 11.04 -10.82
CA PRO A 45 -3.53 10.14 -10.24
C PRO A 45 -3.25 8.97 -11.20
N CYS A 46 -2.01 8.50 -11.19
CA CYS A 46 -1.60 7.31 -11.92
C CYS A 46 -2.45 6.10 -11.49
N ARG A 47 -2.90 5.29 -12.47
CA ARG A 47 -3.80 4.16 -12.22
C ARG A 47 -3.15 2.95 -11.54
N PHE A 48 -1.84 2.96 -11.32
CA PHE A 48 -1.07 1.78 -10.92
C PHE A 48 -0.78 1.69 -9.41
N CYS A 49 0.45 1.99 -8.96
CA CYS A 49 0.87 1.70 -7.60
C CYS A 49 0.55 2.83 -6.61
N GLY A 50 0.66 2.51 -5.32
CA GLY A 50 0.41 3.42 -4.20
C GLY A 50 1.40 4.57 -4.03
N THR A 51 2.39 4.73 -4.94
CA THR A 51 3.19 5.96 -4.98
C THR A 51 2.33 7.18 -5.31
N GLY A 52 1.28 7.02 -6.12
CA GLY A 52 0.36 8.13 -6.40
C GLY A 52 0.96 9.26 -7.24
N CYS A 53 1.78 8.94 -8.26
CA CYS A 53 2.27 9.95 -9.21
C CYS A 53 1.07 10.67 -9.85
N SER A 54 1.08 12.00 -9.91
CA SER A 54 0.10 12.75 -10.70
C SER A 54 0.53 12.75 -12.17
N VAL A 55 -0.44 12.63 -13.06
CA VAL A 55 -0.25 12.65 -14.50
C VAL A 55 -1.18 13.67 -15.14
N LEU A 56 -0.70 14.28 -16.22
CA LEU A 56 -1.55 15.05 -17.13
C LEU A 56 -2.03 14.12 -18.25
N VAL A 57 -3.35 14.03 -18.41
CA VAL A 57 -4.04 13.16 -19.37
C VAL A 57 -4.49 14.01 -20.55
N GLY A 58 -3.90 13.76 -21.71
CA GLY A 58 -4.25 14.43 -22.96
C GLY A 58 -5.40 13.72 -23.67
N THR A 59 -6.54 14.39 -23.82
CA THR A 59 -7.73 13.89 -24.51
C THR A 59 -8.03 14.64 -25.80
N LYS A 60 -8.45 13.89 -26.82
CA LYS A 60 -8.94 14.40 -28.10
C LYS A 60 -9.97 13.44 -28.66
N ASP A 61 -11.06 13.96 -29.24
CA ASP A 61 -12.14 13.19 -29.87
C ASP A 61 -12.68 12.05 -28.98
N GLY A 62 -12.87 12.35 -27.68
CA GLY A 62 -13.37 11.39 -26.69
C GLY A 62 -12.38 10.28 -26.31
N ARG A 63 -11.09 10.41 -26.66
CA ARG A 63 -10.05 9.40 -26.39
C ARG A 63 -8.86 10.01 -25.66
N VAL A 64 -8.22 9.22 -24.82
CA VAL A 64 -6.90 9.52 -24.28
C VAL A 64 -5.89 9.23 -25.37
N VAL A 65 -5.16 10.26 -25.79
CA VAL A 65 -4.15 10.19 -26.86
C VAL A 65 -2.73 10.31 -26.32
N ALA A 66 -2.55 10.89 -25.13
CA ALA A 66 -1.25 11.07 -24.50
C ALA A 66 -1.38 11.10 -22.96
N THR A 67 -0.28 10.76 -22.29
CA THR A 67 -0.11 10.93 -20.84
C THR A 67 1.31 11.36 -20.55
N GLN A 68 1.51 12.27 -19.60
CA GLN A 68 2.83 12.67 -19.13
C GLN A 68 2.81 12.84 -17.61
N GLY A 69 3.99 12.83 -16.97
CA GLY A 69 4.07 13.16 -15.55
C GLY A 69 3.72 14.64 -15.35
N ASP A 70 2.98 14.94 -14.30
CA ASP A 70 2.63 16.31 -13.92
C ASP A 70 3.86 17.01 -13.29
N PRO A 71 4.42 18.06 -13.92
CA PRO A 71 5.59 18.77 -13.40
C PRO A 71 5.36 19.42 -12.04
N ASP A 72 4.13 19.86 -11.78
CA ASP A 72 3.77 20.61 -10.57
C ASP A 72 3.43 19.68 -9.38
N ALA A 73 3.35 18.37 -9.63
CA ALA A 73 2.97 17.42 -8.59
C ALA A 73 4.13 17.09 -7.66
N PRO A 74 3.96 17.24 -6.33
CA PRO A 74 5.04 17.11 -5.36
C PRO A 74 5.59 15.68 -5.26
N VAL A 75 4.76 14.68 -5.58
CA VAL A 75 5.14 13.26 -5.51
C VAL A 75 6.23 12.92 -6.52
N ASN A 76 6.05 13.33 -7.78
CA ASN A 76 6.83 12.83 -8.91
C ASN A 76 7.54 13.91 -9.73
N ARG A 77 7.22 15.20 -9.55
CA ARG A 77 7.90 16.34 -10.18
C ARG A 77 8.13 16.14 -11.70
N GLY A 78 7.08 15.70 -12.40
CA GLY A 78 7.11 15.43 -13.84
C GLY A 78 7.59 14.03 -14.26
N LEU A 79 8.15 13.23 -13.35
CA LEU A 79 8.64 11.89 -13.67
C LEU A 79 7.51 10.85 -13.70
N ASN A 80 7.76 9.76 -14.44
CA ASN A 80 6.94 8.57 -14.45
C ASN A 80 7.81 7.32 -14.57
N CYS A 81 7.28 6.17 -14.17
CA CYS A 81 7.87 4.89 -14.55
C CYS A 81 7.27 4.38 -15.87
N ILE A 82 7.80 3.28 -16.41
CA ILE A 82 7.33 2.71 -17.68
C ILE A 82 5.82 2.44 -17.71
N LYS A 83 5.24 2.02 -16.57
CA LYS A 83 3.79 1.81 -16.45
C LYS A 83 3.01 3.12 -16.64
N GLY A 84 3.46 4.19 -16.00
CA GLY A 84 2.87 5.53 -16.11
C GLY A 84 2.93 6.10 -17.53
N TYR A 85 4.04 5.92 -18.23
CA TYR A 85 4.19 6.38 -19.62
C TYR A 85 3.24 5.70 -20.61
N PHE A 86 2.73 4.50 -20.30
CA PHE A 86 1.78 3.76 -21.14
C PHE A 86 0.32 3.82 -20.66
N LEU A 87 -0.03 4.75 -19.77
CA LEU A 87 -1.41 4.94 -19.31
C LEU A 87 -2.40 5.21 -20.46
N SER A 88 -1.96 5.86 -21.55
CA SER A 88 -2.80 6.11 -22.72
C SER A 88 -3.26 4.83 -23.46
N LYS A 89 -2.70 3.66 -23.15
CA LYS A 89 -3.00 2.39 -23.84
C LYS A 89 -3.90 1.44 -23.05
N ILE A 90 -3.92 1.54 -21.72
CA ILE A 90 -4.58 0.52 -20.86
C ILE A 90 -6.08 0.42 -21.10
N MET A 91 -6.68 1.43 -21.72
CA MET A 91 -8.09 1.46 -22.01
C MET A 91 -8.49 0.88 -23.37
N TYR A 92 -7.54 0.44 -24.19
CA TYR A 92 -7.79 0.14 -25.60
C TYR A 92 -7.39 -1.27 -26.02
N GLY A 93 -7.36 -2.21 -25.06
CA GLY A 93 -7.30 -3.63 -25.37
C GLY A 93 -8.44 -4.04 -26.32
N LYS A 94 -8.12 -4.85 -27.33
CA LYS A 94 -9.06 -5.27 -28.39
C LYS A 94 -10.28 -6.03 -27.84
N ASP A 95 -10.11 -6.67 -26.70
CA ASP A 95 -11.02 -7.56 -26.00
C ASP A 95 -11.70 -6.89 -24.79
N ARG A 96 -11.72 -5.54 -24.73
CA ARG A 96 -12.48 -4.82 -23.71
C ARG A 96 -13.93 -5.29 -23.72
N LEU A 97 -14.42 -5.72 -22.55
CA LEU A 97 -15.83 -6.10 -22.36
C LEU A 97 -16.73 -4.89 -22.67
N THR A 98 -17.67 -5.08 -23.60
CA THR A 98 -18.62 -4.04 -24.05
C THR A 98 -20.07 -4.33 -23.66
N LYS A 99 -20.39 -5.58 -23.32
CA LYS A 99 -21.72 -6.02 -22.89
C LYS A 99 -21.62 -7.00 -21.71
N PRO A 100 -22.67 -7.11 -20.87
CA PRO A 100 -22.78 -8.18 -19.90
C PRO A 100 -22.72 -9.56 -20.55
N LEU A 101 -22.04 -10.50 -19.90
CA LEU A 101 -21.93 -11.89 -20.33
C LEU A 101 -22.58 -12.79 -19.26
N LEU A 102 -23.55 -13.59 -19.66
CA LEU A 102 -24.25 -14.53 -18.78
C LEU A 102 -24.06 -15.96 -19.29
N ARG A 103 -23.80 -16.92 -18.39
CA ARG A 103 -23.78 -18.34 -18.77
C ARG A 103 -25.19 -18.85 -19.03
N LYS A 104 -25.44 -19.35 -20.23
CA LYS A 104 -26.78 -19.84 -20.63
C LYS A 104 -26.72 -21.19 -21.33
N THR A 105 -27.75 -22.00 -21.08
CA THR A 105 -28.09 -23.21 -21.84
C THR A 105 -29.57 -23.10 -22.22
N ASN A 106 -29.92 -23.35 -23.48
CA ASN A 106 -31.31 -23.27 -23.98
C ASN A 106 -32.04 -21.96 -23.60
N GLY A 107 -31.34 -20.82 -23.71
CA GLY A 107 -31.92 -19.50 -23.47
C GLY A 107 -32.14 -19.13 -21.99
N LYS A 108 -31.70 -19.95 -21.02
CA LYS A 108 -31.85 -19.69 -19.58
C LYS A 108 -30.50 -19.70 -18.88
N TYR A 109 -30.41 -19.00 -17.73
CA TYR A 109 -29.23 -19.09 -16.86
C TYR A 109 -28.92 -20.54 -16.51
N ASP A 110 -27.69 -20.97 -16.76
CA ASP A 110 -27.17 -22.27 -16.39
C ASP A 110 -25.71 -22.11 -15.96
N LYS A 111 -25.34 -22.67 -14.80
CA LYS A 111 -23.97 -22.60 -14.29
C LYS A 111 -22.96 -23.29 -15.20
N ASN A 112 -23.41 -24.33 -15.91
CA ASN A 112 -22.60 -25.13 -16.83
C ASN A 112 -22.72 -24.67 -18.29
N GLY A 113 -23.48 -23.59 -18.55
CA GLY A 113 -23.64 -23.04 -19.90
C GLY A 113 -22.46 -22.19 -20.36
N GLU A 114 -22.49 -21.84 -21.63
CA GLU A 114 -21.51 -20.95 -22.27
C GLU A 114 -21.87 -19.48 -22.06
N PHE A 115 -20.87 -18.61 -22.09
CA PHE A 115 -21.10 -17.16 -22.01
C PHE A 115 -21.77 -16.66 -23.29
N VAL A 116 -22.87 -15.94 -23.11
CA VAL A 116 -23.54 -15.21 -24.18
C VAL A 116 -23.81 -13.77 -23.76
N GLU A 117 -23.83 -12.87 -24.73
CA GLU A 117 -24.15 -11.46 -24.49
C GLU A 117 -25.62 -11.30 -24.08
N VAL A 118 -25.87 -10.50 -23.05
CA VAL A 118 -27.21 -10.16 -22.58
C VAL A 118 -27.34 -8.65 -22.34
N SER A 119 -28.57 -8.18 -22.19
CA SER A 119 -28.83 -6.79 -21.80
C SER A 119 -28.46 -6.53 -20.33
N TRP A 120 -28.24 -5.27 -19.96
CA TRP A 120 -28.07 -4.88 -18.56
C TRP A 120 -29.29 -5.24 -17.70
N ASN A 121 -30.50 -5.11 -18.23
CA ASN A 121 -31.72 -5.47 -17.52
C ASN A 121 -31.74 -6.97 -17.20
N GLU A 122 -31.49 -7.83 -18.19
CA GLU A 122 -31.45 -9.29 -17.95
C GLU A 122 -30.34 -9.67 -16.96
N ALA A 123 -29.16 -9.05 -17.06
CA ALA A 123 -28.08 -9.29 -16.11
C ALA A 123 -28.50 -8.93 -14.67
N PHE A 124 -29.10 -7.75 -14.47
CA PHE A 124 -29.57 -7.32 -13.16
C PHE A 124 -30.77 -8.11 -12.65
N ASP A 125 -31.69 -8.53 -13.51
CA ASP A 125 -32.83 -9.38 -13.14
C ASP A 125 -32.33 -10.70 -12.56
N ILE A 126 -31.40 -11.36 -13.25
CA ILE A 126 -30.80 -12.61 -12.76
C ILE A 126 -30.00 -12.39 -11.47
N MET A 127 -29.23 -11.31 -11.37
CA MET A 127 -28.51 -10.98 -10.12
C MET A 127 -29.48 -10.76 -8.95
N ALA A 128 -30.54 -9.98 -9.16
CA ALA A 128 -31.55 -9.67 -8.16
C ALA A 128 -32.31 -10.92 -7.71
N ASP A 129 -32.69 -11.81 -8.64
CA ASP A 129 -33.36 -13.07 -8.31
C ASP A 129 -32.48 -13.98 -7.45
N LYS A 130 -31.19 -14.11 -7.82
CA LYS A 130 -30.23 -14.89 -7.03
C LYS A 130 -29.98 -14.27 -5.65
N TRP A 131 -29.86 -12.96 -5.56
CA TRP A 131 -29.68 -12.24 -4.28
C TRP A 131 -30.89 -12.40 -3.38
N LYS A 132 -32.10 -12.14 -3.89
CA LYS A 132 -33.36 -12.30 -3.13
C LYS A 132 -33.55 -13.72 -2.63
N ALA A 133 -33.24 -14.72 -3.46
CA ALA A 133 -33.33 -16.13 -3.06
C ALA A 133 -32.34 -16.49 -1.93
N ALA A 134 -31.11 -15.98 -2.00
CA ALA A 134 -30.10 -16.16 -0.96
C ALA A 134 -30.50 -15.46 0.34
N MET A 135 -30.86 -14.18 0.26
CA MET A 135 -31.28 -13.38 1.42
C MET A 135 -32.53 -13.93 2.10
N LYS A 136 -33.49 -14.49 1.35
CA LYS A 136 -34.66 -15.16 1.94
C LYS A 136 -34.22 -16.34 2.83
N LYS A 137 -33.24 -17.14 2.40
CA LYS A 137 -32.68 -18.23 3.22
C LYS A 137 -31.95 -17.71 4.44
N ASP A 138 -31.16 -16.63 4.28
CA ASP A 138 -30.47 -15.98 5.40
C ASP A 138 -31.48 -15.47 6.45
N MET A 139 -32.57 -14.83 6.02
CA MET A 139 -33.62 -14.33 6.92
C MET A 139 -34.26 -15.46 7.75
N GLU A 140 -34.59 -16.59 7.14
CA GLU A 140 -35.11 -17.75 7.87
C GLU A 140 -34.06 -18.33 8.82
N ALA A 141 -32.80 -18.47 8.37
CA ALA A 141 -31.70 -18.97 9.18
C ALA A 141 -31.32 -18.03 10.34
N ASN A 142 -31.66 -16.75 10.25
CA ASN A 142 -31.38 -15.72 11.24
C ASN A 142 -32.55 -15.43 12.18
N LYS A 143 -33.69 -16.08 12.00
CA LYS A 143 -34.88 -15.85 12.84
C LYS A 143 -34.58 -16.15 14.30
N GLY A 144 -34.79 -15.17 15.16
CA GLY A 144 -34.58 -15.28 16.61
C GLY A 144 -33.11 -15.25 17.06
N LYS A 145 -32.16 -15.06 16.15
CA LYS A 145 -30.73 -14.95 16.48
C LYS A 145 -30.36 -13.53 16.90
N SER A 146 -29.37 -13.42 17.80
CA SER A 146 -28.75 -12.14 18.13
C SER A 146 -27.92 -11.62 16.95
N VAL A 147 -27.54 -10.34 16.99
CA VAL A 147 -26.75 -9.69 15.93
C VAL A 147 -25.41 -10.41 15.70
N ASP A 148 -24.80 -10.95 16.75
CA ASP A 148 -23.48 -11.58 16.69
C ASP A 148 -23.54 -13.04 16.18
N GLU A 149 -24.75 -13.59 16.00
CA GLU A 149 -25.00 -14.95 15.47
C GLU A 149 -25.57 -14.94 14.04
N LEU A 150 -25.74 -13.75 13.45
CA LEU A 150 -26.28 -13.62 12.09
C LEU A 150 -25.33 -14.24 11.07
N VAL A 151 -25.91 -14.99 10.14
CA VAL A 151 -25.21 -15.53 8.98
C VAL A 151 -25.61 -14.80 7.70
N SER A 152 -24.73 -14.78 6.72
CA SER A 152 -25.03 -14.26 5.39
C SER A 152 -24.45 -15.17 4.30
N SER A 153 -25.21 -15.42 3.25
CA SER A 153 -24.76 -16.19 2.08
C SER A 153 -24.41 -15.31 0.87
N VAL A 154 -24.65 -13.99 0.97
CA VAL A 154 -24.23 -13.00 -0.03
C VAL A 154 -22.89 -12.38 0.35
N GLY A 155 -22.06 -12.02 -0.63
CA GLY A 155 -20.75 -11.42 -0.39
C GLY A 155 -20.26 -10.55 -1.55
N MET A 156 -19.24 -9.74 -1.29
CA MET A 156 -18.53 -8.91 -2.26
C MET A 156 -17.03 -8.96 -2.01
N PHE A 157 -16.28 -9.20 -3.08
CA PHE A 157 -14.84 -9.05 -3.07
C PHE A 157 -14.46 -7.73 -3.74
N GLY A 158 -14.09 -6.75 -2.92
CA GLY A 158 -13.84 -5.38 -3.35
C GLY A 158 -12.41 -5.13 -3.80
N SER A 159 -12.05 -3.85 -3.98
CA SER A 159 -10.71 -3.50 -4.43
C SER A 159 -10.16 -2.20 -3.84
N GLY A 160 -8.87 -2.20 -3.48
CA GLY A 160 -8.09 -0.97 -3.26
C GLY A 160 -7.79 -0.17 -4.53
N GLN A 161 -8.44 -0.51 -5.65
CA GLN A 161 -8.43 0.25 -6.91
C GLN A 161 -9.78 0.86 -7.24
N TRP A 162 -10.78 0.67 -6.38
CA TRP A 162 -11.97 1.49 -6.43
C TRP A 162 -11.61 2.94 -6.14
N THR A 163 -12.46 3.82 -6.65
CA THR A 163 -12.57 5.19 -6.13
C THR A 163 -13.14 5.16 -4.71
N VAL A 164 -12.90 6.24 -3.97
CA VAL A 164 -13.37 6.36 -2.57
C VAL A 164 -14.88 6.18 -2.49
N TRP A 165 -15.63 6.82 -3.39
CA TRP A 165 -17.10 6.74 -3.41
C TRP A 165 -17.64 5.39 -3.86
N GLU A 166 -16.96 4.65 -4.74
CA GLU A 166 -17.33 3.26 -5.06
C GLU A 166 -17.18 2.37 -3.82
N GLY A 167 -16.07 2.49 -3.09
CA GLY A 167 -15.87 1.75 -1.84
C GLY A 167 -16.92 2.11 -0.79
N TYR A 168 -17.26 3.39 -0.65
CA TYR A 168 -18.27 3.84 0.31
C TYR A 168 -19.68 3.37 -0.07
N ALA A 169 -20.05 3.45 -1.35
CA ALA A 169 -21.32 2.93 -1.84
C ALA A 169 -21.42 1.41 -1.63
N ALA A 170 -20.35 0.66 -1.92
CA ALA A 170 -20.28 -0.78 -1.69
C ALA A 170 -20.42 -1.12 -0.20
N ALA A 171 -19.72 -0.39 0.68
CA ALA A 171 -19.82 -0.56 2.13
C ALA A 171 -21.24 -0.31 2.63
N LYS A 172 -21.91 0.76 2.18
CA LYS A 172 -23.31 1.04 2.54
C LYS A 172 -24.26 -0.03 2.00
N LEU A 173 -24.10 -0.44 0.74
CA LEU A 173 -24.93 -1.48 0.13
C LEU A 173 -24.90 -2.77 0.96
N TYR A 174 -23.71 -3.20 1.40
CA TYR A 174 -23.56 -4.45 2.13
C TYR A 174 -23.89 -4.31 3.62
N LYS A 175 -23.27 -3.36 4.31
CA LYS A 175 -23.36 -3.26 5.77
C LYS A 175 -24.69 -2.68 6.23
N ALA A 176 -25.21 -1.68 5.52
CA ALA A 176 -26.48 -1.03 5.87
C ALA A 176 -27.67 -1.58 5.06
N GLY A 177 -27.48 -1.89 3.78
CA GLY A 177 -28.54 -2.44 2.91
C GLY A 177 -28.80 -3.92 3.16
N PHE A 178 -27.85 -4.78 2.78
CA PHE A 178 -27.97 -6.24 2.93
C PHE A 178 -27.73 -6.75 4.35
N ARG A 179 -27.26 -5.88 5.25
CA ARG A 179 -26.90 -6.22 6.64
C ARG A 179 -25.91 -7.38 6.71
N SER A 180 -24.96 -7.39 5.78
CA SER A 180 -23.91 -8.39 5.66
C SER A 180 -22.54 -7.75 5.79
N ASN A 181 -21.69 -8.36 6.60
CA ASN A 181 -20.28 -8.01 6.72
C ASN A 181 -19.38 -8.81 5.75
N HIS A 182 -19.95 -9.57 4.83
CA HIS A 182 -19.18 -10.30 3.80
C HIS A 182 -18.76 -9.38 2.65
N ILE A 183 -18.13 -8.26 2.99
CA ILE A 183 -17.42 -7.37 2.06
C ILE A 183 -15.96 -7.30 2.52
N ASP A 184 -15.04 -7.73 1.67
CA ASP A 184 -13.61 -7.63 1.96
C ASP A 184 -12.84 -7.34 0.66
N PRO A 185 -11.77 -6.54 0.67
CA PRO A 185 -11.11 -6.11 -0.56
C PRO A 185 -9.87 -6.97 -0.84
N ASN A 186 -9.38 -6.92 -2.07
CA ASN A 186 -8.06 -7.47 -2.38
C ASN A 186 -6.91 -6.84 -1.55
N ALA A 187 -7.11 -5.67 -0.94
CA ALA A 187 -6.18 -5.06 0.01
C ALA A 187 -5.97 -5.92 1.29
N ARG A 188 -6.84 -6.89 1.57
CA ARG A 188 -6.61 -7.95 2.58
C ARG A 188 -5.32 -8.72 2.34
N HIS A 189 -5.01 -9.01 1.09
CA HIS A 189 -3.79 -9.70 0.69
C HIS A 189 -2.56 -8.77 0.69
N CYS A 190 -2.73 -7.51 1.07
CA CYS A 190 -1.73 -6.47 0.90
C CYS A 190 -1.42 -5.75 2.21
N MET A 191 -2.37 -5.01 2.77
CA MET A 191 -2.10 -4.06 3.86
C MET A 191 -2.60 -4.51 5.22
N ALA A 192 -3.38 -5.58 5.33
CA ALA A 192 -4.01 -5.97 6.59
C ALA A 192 -3.01 -6.14 7.76
N SER A 193 -1.84 -6.73 7.50
CA SER A 193 -0.78 -6.87 8.51
C SER A 193 -0.25 -5.51 8.99
N ALA A 194 -0.07 -4.56 8.08
CA ALA A 194 0.36 -3.20 8.42
C ALA A 194 -0.71 -2.45 9.20
N VAL A 195 -1.98 -2.52 8.78
CA VAL A 195 -3.11 -1.90 9.47
C VAL A 195 -3.19 -2.39 10.90
N VAL A 196 -3.18 -3.71 11.12
CA VAL A 196 -3.23 -4.26 12.49
C VAL A 196 -1.98 -3.88 13.27
N GLY A 197 -0.81 -3.81 12.63
CA GLY A 197 0.42 -3.28 13.24
C GLY A 197 0.27 -1.83 13.72
N PHE A 198 -0.28 -0.95 12.88
CA PHE A 198 -0.56 0.45 13.22
C PHE A 198 -1.56 0.57 14.38
N ILE A 199 -2.70 -0.12 14.30
CA ILE A 199 -3.72 -0.09 15.36
C ILE A 199 -3.16 -0.59 16.69
N ARG A 200 -2.32 -1.64 16.70
CA ARG A 200 -1.68 -2.15 17.92
C ARG A 200 -0.67 -1.17 18.53
N ALA A 201 0.11 -0.49 17.69
CA ALA A 201 1.19 0.38 18.16
C ALA A 201 0.73 1.81 18.48
N PHE A 202 -0.24 2.33 17.71
CA PHE A 202 -0.58 3.76 17.70
C PHE A 202 -2.08 4.03 17.85
N GLY A 203 -2.94 3.01 17.76
CA GLY A 203 -4.39 3.17 17.87
C GLY A 203 -5.07 3.85 16.66
N SER A 204 -4.30 4.18 15.62
CA SER A 204 -4.80 4.74 14.36
C SER A 204 -3.97 4.19 13.20
N ASP A 205 -4.62 4.00 12.05
CA ASP A 205 -3.98 3.51 10.83
C ASP A 205 -3.11 4.59 10.14
N GLU A 206 -2.26 4.12 9.22
CA GLU A 206 -1.42 4.90 8.30
C GLU A 206 -0.11 5.50 8.83
N PRO A 207 0.90 5.70 7.95
CA PRO A 207 2.17 6.29 8.34
C PRO A 207 2.02 7.69 8.95
N MET A 208 2.79 7.96 9.99
CA MET A 208 2.93 9.31 10.57
C MET A 208 3.94 10.20 9.84
N GLY A 209 4.76 9.60 8.95
CA GLY A 209 5.69 10.31 8.07
C GLY A 209 5.09 10.61 6.69
N CYS A 210 5.88 11.20 5.80
CA CYS A 210 5.48 11.50 4.43
C CYS A 210 6.64 11.34 3.44
N TYR A 211 6.42 11.55 2.14
CA TYR A 211 7.49 11.33 1.16
C TYR A 211 8.65 12.33 1.26
N ASP A 212 8.43 13.49 1.88
CA ASP A 212 9.47 14.51 2.08
C ASP A 212 10.59 13.99 3.00
N ASP A 213 10.31 12.94 3.77
CA ASP A 213 11.33 12.22 4.55
C ASP A 213 12.46 11.67 3.67
N MET A 214 12.19 11.41 2.38
CA MET A 214 13.20 10.91 1.44
C MET A 214 14.29 11.93 1.13
N GLU A 215 14.02 13.23 1.21
CA GLU A 215 15.03 14.28 1.04
C GLU A 215 15.74 14.62 2.35
N HIS A 216 15.18 14.22 3.50
CA HIS A 216 15.72 14.55 4.81
C HIS A 216 16.50 13.39 5.48
N GLY A 217 16.26 12.14 5.08
CA GLY A 217 16.90 10.96 5.65
C GLY A 217 18.43 10.91 5.46
N ASP A 218 19.13 10.34 6.44
CA ASP A 218 20.57 10.03 6.35
C ASP A 218 20.80 8.58 5.98
N ALA A 219 19.83 7.70 6.22
CA ALA A 219 19.87 6.32 5.76
C ALA A 219 18.48 5.76 5.45
N PHE A 220 18.44 4.88 4.45
CA PHE A 220 17.23 4.19 4.01
C PHE A 220 17.40 2.69 4.23
N VAL A 221 16.48 2.07 4.95
CA VAL A 221 16.52 0.63 5.23
C VAL A 221 15.31 -0.06 4.63
N LEU A 222 15.53 -0.79 3.53
CA LEU A 222 14.49 -1.50 2.79
C LEU A 222 14.35 -2.91 3.35
N TRP A 223 13.26 -3.18 4.07
CA TRP A 223 12.92 -4.48 4.63
C TRP A 223 12.05 -5.28 3.66
N GLY A 224 12.70 -5.98 2.72
CA GLY A 224 12.04 -6.78 1.69
C GLY A 224 11.32 -5.97 0.62
N SER A 225 11.52 -4.64 0.58
CA SER A 225 10.92 -3.77 -0.42
C SER A 225 11.77 -3.70 -1.68
N ASN A 226 11.30 -4.27 -2.79
CA ASN A 226 11.88 -4.01 -4.11
C ASN A 226 11.36 -2.68 -4.70
N MET A 227 11.80 -1.56 -4.13
CA MET A 227 11.28 -0.24 -4.50
C MET A 227 11.62 0.13 -5.95
N ALA A 228 12.74 -0.36 -6.48
CA ALA A 228 13.17 -0.08 -7.85
C ALA A 228 12.11 -0.45 -8.90
N GLU A 229 11.32 -1.49 -8.64
CA GLU A 229 10.34 -2.00 -9.58
C GLU A 229 8.88 -1.75 -9.14
N MET A 230 8.63 -1.72 -7.83
CA MET A 230 7.27 -1.64 -7.26
C MET A 230 6.88 -0.21 -6.85
N HIS A 231 7.84 0.65 -6.48
CA HIS A 231 7.62 2.08 -6.19
C HIS A 231 8.69 2.95 -6.88
N PRO A 232 8.80 2.93 -8.21
CA PRO A 232 10.02 3.41 -8.88
C PRO A 232 10.29 4.90 -8.70
N ILE A 233 9.24 5.73 -8.54
CA ILE A 233 9.43 7.17 -8.31
C ILE A 233 9.91 7.45 -6.89
N LEU A 234 9.46 6.68 -5.89
CA LEU A 234 10.02 6.78 -4.54
C LEU A 234 11.47 6.30 -4.51
N TRP A 235 11.77 5.22 -5.25
CA TRP A 235 13.15 4.78 -5.43
C TRP A 235 14.03 5.83 -6.11
N THR A 236 13.48 6.57 -7.08
CA THR A 236 14.19 7.67 -7.74
C THR A 236 14.53 8.79 -6.74
N ARG A 237 13.62 9.13 -5.82
CA ARG A 237 13.89 10.11 -4.75
C ARG A 237 14.97 9.64 -3.79
N ILE A 238 14.91 8.37 -3.35
CA ILE A 238 15.99 7.77 -2.53
C ILE A 238 17.33 7.76 -3.28
N THR A 239 17.31 7.45 -4.58
CA THR A 239 18.50 7.46 -5.43
C THR A 239 19.10 8.86 -5.51
N ASP A 240 18.28 9.88 -5.75
CA ASP A 240 18.72 11.28 -5.78
C ASP A 240 19.37 11.69 -4.46
N THR A 241 18.69 11.46 -3.32
CA THR A 241 19.26 11.75 -2.00
C THR A 241 20.56 10.99 -1.75
N ARG A 242 20.62 9.69 -2.04
CA ARG A 242 21.82 8.87 -1.83
C ARG A 242 23.00 9.36 -2.68
N LEU A 243 22.77 9.76 -3.93
CA LEU A 243 23.83 10.18 -4.84
C LEU A 243 24.28 11.63 -4.62
N THR A 244 23.42 12.49 -4.07
CA THR A 244 23.70 13.93 -3.91
C THR A 244 24.03 14.35 -2.49
N LYS A 245 23.61 13.60 -1.46
CA LYS A 245 23.87 13.89 -0.04
C LYS A 245 25.06 13.07 0.47
N PRO A 246 26.22 13.71 0.77
CA PRO A 246 27.39 12.99 1.30
C PRO A 246 27.08 12.26 2.60
N GLY A 247 27.55 11.01 2.72
CA GLY A 247 27.35 10.18 3.91
C GLY A 247 25.95 9.59 4.07
N CYS A 248 25.07 9.77 3.08
CA CYS A 248 23.81 9.02 2.99
C CYS A 248 24.10 7.55 2.64
N GLU A 249 23.36 6.62 3.26
CA GLU A 249 23.53 5.17 3.05
C GLU A 249 22.20 4.46 2.73
N VAL A 250 22.25 3.42 1.89
CA VAL A 250 21.10 2.59 1.54
C VAL A 250 21.37 1.13 1.94
N HIS A 251 20.50 0.57 2.76
CA HIS A 251 20.55 -0.81 3.23
C HIS A 251 19.37 -1.56 2.61
N VAL A 252 19.64 -2.66 1.91
CA VAL A 252 18.62 -3.46 1.22
C VAL A 252 18.65 -4.87 1.76
N LEU A 253 17.58 -5.25 2.46
CA LEU A 253 17.36 -6.61 2.94
C LEU A 253 16.34 -7.29 2.03
N SER A 254 16.64 -8.48 1.54
CA SER A 254 15.71 -9.28 0.73
C SER A 254 15.96 -10.78 0.86
N THR A 255 15.04 -11.60 0.38
CA THR A 255 15.24 -13.06 0.30
C THR A 255 15.91 -13.49 -1.02
N PHE A 256 16.07 -12.57 -1.96
CA PHE A 256 16.79 -12.74 -3.23
C PHE A 256 17.30 -11.38 -3.73
N GLU A 257 18.35 -11.38 -4.55
CA GLU A 257 18.85 -10.14 -5.15
C GLU A 257 17.92 -9.62 -6.26
N HIS A 258 17.75 -8.30 -6.32
CA HIS A 258 16.95 -7.59 -7.32
C HIS A 258 17.50 -6.18 -7.53
N ARG A 259 16.92 -5.38 -8.43
CA ARG A 259 17.46 -4.08 -8.87
C ARG A 259 17.75 -3.07 -7.76
N SER A 260 17.04 -3.13 -6.63
CA SER A 260 17.35 -2.25 -5.48
C SER A 260 18.74 -2.51 -4.89
N PHE A 261 19.34 -3.70 -5.06
CA PHE A 261 20.71 -3.99 -4.61
C PHE A 261 21.76 -3.15 -5.36
N GLU A 262 21.47 -2.65 -6.56
CA GLU A 262 22.40 -1.83 -7.35
C GLU A 262 22.78 -0.51 -6.67
N LEU A 263 21.97 -0.01 -5.73
CA LEU A 263 22.25 1.20 -4.94
C LEU A 263 22.71 0.88 -3.50
N ALA A 264 22.71 -0.39 -3.08
CA ALA A 264 22.86 -0.75 -1.69
C ALA A 264 24.32 -0.61 -1.20
N ASP A 265 24.53 0.16 -0.14
CA ASP A 265 25.78 0.21 0.64
C ASP A 265 25.91 -0.99 1.60
N ASN A 266 24.79 -1.64 1.89
CA ASN A 266 24.71 -2.88 2.65
C ASN A 266 23.58 -3.75 2.09
N GLY A 267 23.91 -4.60 1.11
CA GLY A 267 23.00 -5.62 0.58
C GLY A 267 23.00 -6.86 1.47
N ILE A 268 21.81 -7.31 1.87
CA ILE A 268 21.61 -8.45 2.76
C ILE A 268 20.60 -9.40 2.11
N VAL A 269 21.05 -10.62 1.80
CA VAL A 269 20.17 -11.74 1.46
C VAL A 269 19.97 -12.59 2.71
N PHE A 270 18.71 -12.81 3.13
CA PHE A 270 18.38 -13.54 4.34
C PHE A 270 17.38 -14.68 4.10
N VAL A 271 17.43 -15.71 4.94
CA VAL A 271 16.50 -16.85 4.90
C VAL A 271 15.07 -16.37 5.21
N PRO A 272 14.04 -16.77 4.44
CA PRO A 272 12.66 -16.33 4.66
C PRO A 272 12.20 -16.47 6.12
N GLN A 273 11.44 -15.47 6.61
CA GLN A 273 10.91 -15.37 7.97
C GLN A 273 11.94 -15.10 9.09
N THR A 274 13.23 -15.03 8.78
CA THR A 274 14.28 -14.76 9.78
C THR A 274 14.51 -13.27 10.03
N ASP A 275 13.82 -12.40 9.29
CA ASP A 275 13.69 -10.97 9.56
C ASP A 275 13.22 -10.69 10.99
N LEU A 276 12.31 -11.49 11.55
CA LEU A 276 11.89 -11.42 12.95
C LEU A 276 13.09 -11.48 13.91
N ALA A 277 14.05 -12.37 13.65
CA ALA A 277 15.25 -12.50 14.48
C ALA A 277 16.20 -11.32 14.28
N ILE A 278 16.34 -10.82 13.03
CA ILE A 278 17.16 -9.64 12.74
C ILE A 278 16.59 -8.40 13.45
N LEU A 279 15.26 -8.20 13.42
CA LEU A 279 14.60 -7.08 14.11
C LEU A 279 14.84 -7.14 15.63
N ASN A 280 14.64 -8.32 16.24
CA ASN A 280 14.92 -8.50 17.66
C ASN A 280 16.40 -8.32 18.00
N TYR A 281 17.31 -8.77 17.14
CA TYR A 281 18.75 -8.53 17.32
C TYR A 281 19.09 -7.04 17.32
N ILE A 282 18.50 -6.24 16.43
CA ILE A 282 18.71 -4.79 16.43
C ILE A 282 18.21 -4.16 17.74
N ALA A 283 17.02 -4.54 18.19
CA ALA A 283 16.48 -4.07 19.47
C ALA A 283 17.37 -4.48 20.66
N ASN A 284 17.84 -5.74 20.67
CA ASN A 284 18.78 -6.25 21.67
C ASN A 284 20.08 -5.42 21.66
N TYR A 285 20.64 -5.19 20.47
CA TYR A 285 21.85 -4.38 20.32
C TYR A 285 21.69 -2.98 20.88
N ILE A 286 20.58 -2.29 20.58
CA ILE A 286 20.28 -0.96 21.10
C ILE A 286 20.26 -0.96 22.64
N ILE A 287 19.62 -1.96 23.26
CA ILE A 287 19.51 -2.09 24.72
C ILE A 287 20.87 -2.40 25.35
N GLN A 288 21.60 -3.40 24.84
CA GLN A 288 22.91 -3.81 25.37
C GLN A 288 23.94 -2.69 25.29
N ASN A 289 23.85 -1.83 24.27
CA ASN A 289 24.72 -0.67 24.11
C ASN A 289 24.18 0.61 24.78
N LYS A 290 23.05 0.53 25.49
CA LYS A 290 22.38 1.68 26.13
C LYS A 290 22.17 2.86 25.17
N ALA A 291 21.92 2.57 23.90
CA ALA A 291 21.78 3.57 22.84
C ALA A 291 20.37 4.19 22.79
N TYR A 292 19.40 3.56 23.47
CA TYR A 292 18.01 3.97 23.47
C TYR A 292 17.79 5.37 24.05
N ASN A 293 16.80 6.09 23.52
CA ASN A 293 16.40 7.40 24.01
C ASN A 293 15.50 7.26 25.24
N LYS A 294 16.11 7.25 26.43
CA LYS A 294 15.38 7.05 27.68
C LYS A 294 14.27 8.09 27.91
N ALA A 295 14.53 9.36 27.62
CA ALA A 295 13.55 10.43 27.82
C ALA A 295 12.31 10.26 26.92
N PHE A 296 12.50 9.80 25.68
CA PHE A 296 11.39 9.47 24.79
C PHE A 296 10.61 8.26 25.30
N ILE A 297 11.30 7.19 25.69
CA ILE A 297 10.68 5.97 26.21
C ILE A 297 9.80 6.28 27.42
N ASP A 298 10.37 6.95 28.43
CA ASP A 298 9.69 7.25 29.70
C ASP A 298 8.39 8.06 29.49
N LYS A 299 8.33 8.90 28.43
CA LYS A 299 7.21 9.81 28.18
C LYS A 299 6.21 9.29 27.16
N HIS A 300 6.64 8.43 26.23
CA HIS A 300 5.88 8.14 25.01
C HIS A 300 5.71 6.66 24.69
N VAL A 301 6.33 5.74 25.44
CA VAL A 301 6.34 4.31 25.10
C VAL A 301 5.78 3.46 26.23
N ASN A 302 4.84 2.57 25.88
CA ASN A 302 4.41 1.48 26.73
C ASN A 302 4.93 0.16 26.16
N PHE A 303 5.27 -0.80 27.02
CA PHE A 303 5.71 -2.13 26.60
C PHE A 303 4.57 -3.13 26.75
N LYS A 304 4.37 -3.95 25.72
CA LYS A 304 3.35 -4.99 25.68
C LYS A 304 3.92 -6.29 25.14
N SER A 305 3.42 -7.41 25.66
CA SER A 305 3.64 -8.74 25.10
C SER A 305 2.37 -9.25 24.41
N THR A 306 2.51 -10.29 23.59
CA THR A 306 1.39 -10.95 22.89
C THR A 306 1.61 -12.46 22.92
N PRO A 307 0.54 -13.29 22.91
CA PRO A 307 0.69 -14.73 22.85
C PRO A 307 1.55 -15.18 21.65
N THR A 308 2.39 -16.18 21.89
CA THR A 308 3.14 -16.89 20.85
C THR A 308 2.42 -18.18 20.47
N ASP A 309 2.91 -18.89 19.46
CA ASP A 309 2.31 -20.15 18.99
C ASP A 309 0.82 -20.02 18.61
N ILE A 310 0.57 -19.07 17.70
CA ILE A 310 -0.79 -18.63 17.33
C ILE A 310 -1.40 -19.34 16.11
N GLY A 311 -0.78 -20.43 15.66
CA GLY A 311 -1.18 -21.11 14.42
C GLY A 311 -0.82 -20.32 13.17
N TYR A 312 -1.56 -20.56 12.08
CA TYR A 312 -1.24 -20.02 10.75
C TYR A 312 -2.47 -19.51 9.98
N GLY A 313 -3.62 -19.36 10.65
CA GLY A 313 -4.86 -18.91 10.02
C GLY A 313 -5.39 -19.88 8.96
N LEU A 314 -5.06 -21.17 9.10
CA LEU A 314 -5.54 -22.23 8.23
C LEU A 314 -6.93 -22.71 8.69
N ARG A 315 -7.54 -23.62 7.92
CA ARG A 315 -8.80 -24.25 8.35
C ARG A 315 -8.61 -24.91 9.74
N PRO A 316 -9.64 -24.92 10.61
CA PRO A 316 -9.52 -25.48 11.96
C PRO A 316 -9.11 -26.96 12.02
N ASN A 317 -9.38 -27.73 10.96
CA ASN A 317 -8.99 -29.13 10.85
C ASN A 317 -7.56 -29.35 10.32
N HIS A 318 -6.82 -28.27 10.02
CA HIS A 318 -5.45 -28.38 9.56
C HIS A 318 -4.51 -28.72 10.74
N PRO A 319 -3.56 -29.68 10.58
CA PRO A 319 -2.69 -30.11 11.68
C PRO A 319 -1.96 -28.96 12.39
N LEU A 320 -1.39 -28.01 11.64
CA LEU A 320 -0.72 -26.85 12.22
C LEU A 320 -1.64 -25.94 13.05
N GLN A 321 -2.94 -25.88 12.74
CA GLN A 321 -3.89 -25.09 13.51
C GLN A 321 -4.29 -25.83 14.79
N GLN A 322 -4.44 -27.15 14.72
CA GLN A 322 -4.75 -28.00 15.88
C GLN A 322 -3.58 -28.11 16.87
N GLN A 323 -2.34 -28.04 16.37
CA GLN A 323 -1.12 -28.11 17.19
C GLN A 323 -0.78 -26.80 17.91
N ALA A 324 -1.30 -25.66 17.43
CA ALA A 324 -1.04 -24.36 18.01
C ALA A 324 -1.62 -24.25 19.43
N LYS A 325 -0.86 -23.71 20.38
CA LYS A 325 -1.33 -23.47 21.74
C LYS A 325 -2.32 -22.31 21.85
N ASN A 326 -2.15 -21.27 21.03
CA ASN A 326 -2.94 -20.03 21.12
C ASN A 326 -3.54 -19.64 19.76
N PRO A 327 -4.23 -20.55 19.03
CA PRO A 327 -4.70 -20.29 17.68
C PRO A 327 -5.57 -19.02 17.62
N ASP A 328 -5.27 -18.16 16.65
CA ASP A 328 -6.02 -16.94 16.36
C ASP A 328 -6.06 -15.91 17.51
N LYS A 329 -5.17 -16.05 18.51
CA LYS A 329 -5.02 -15.09 19.61
C LYS A 329 -4.00 -14.00 19.28
N GLY A 330 -4.32 -12.78 19.70
CA GLY A 330 -3.48 -11.62 19.46
C GLY A 330 -3.62 -10.52 20.50
N ASP A 331 -4.16 -10.80 21.68
CA ASP A 331 -4.35 -9.78 22.71
C ASP A 331 -3.00 -9.25 23.23
N LEU A 332 -2.95 -7.95 23.55
CA LEU A 332 -1.77 -7.28 24.11
C LEU A 332 -1.88 -7.24 25.63
N VAL A 333 -0.82 -7.68 26.33
CA VAL A 333 -0.72 -7.65 27.79
C VAL A 333 0.43 -6.76 28.21
N ASP A 334 0.28 -5.99 29.28
CA ASP A 334 1.36 -5.16 29.83
C ASP A 334 2.61 -5.96 30.16
N MET A 335 3.76 -5.36 29.87
CA MET A 335 5.07 -5.83 30.32
C MET A 335 5.95 -4.63 30.65
N THR A 336 7.02 -4.87 31.41
CA THR A 336 8.02 -3.87 31.77
C THR A 336 9.13 -3.77 30.72
N PHE A 337 9.90 -2.68 30.74
CA PHE A 337 11.12 -2.55 29.91
C PHE A 337 12.12 -3.66 30.19
N ASP A 338 12.30 -4.06 31.45
CA ASP A 338 13.24 -5.11 31.84
C ASP A 338 12.80 -6.49 31.35
N GLU A 339 11.49 -6.79 31.40
CA GLU A 339 10.95 -8.01 30.80
C GLU A 339 11.13 -8.01 29.27
N TYR A 340 10.98 -6.84 28.63
CA TYR A 340 11.20 -6.72 27.18
C TYR A 340 12.67 -6.95 26.85
N ALA A 341 13.60 -6.30 27.56
CA ALA A 341 15.04 -6.50 27.44
C ALA A 341 15.42 -7.97 27.62
N LYS A 342 14.88 -8.64 28.65
CA LYS A 342 15.09 -10.06 28.91
C LYS A 342 14.58 -10.95 27.78
N SER A 343 13.43 -10.62 27.19
CA SER A 343 12.87 -11.38 26.06
C SER A 343 13.76 -11.35 24.80
N LEU A 344 14.66 -10.36 24.70
CA LEU A 344 15.56 -10.14 23.58
C LEU A 344 16.92 -10.85 23.73
N GLU A 345 17.27 -11.31 24.95
CA GLU A 345 18.55 -11.99 25.23
C GLU A 345 18.89 -13.14 24.27
N PRO A 346 17.93 -14.00 23.81
CA PRO A 346 18.24 -15.07 22.87
C PRO A 346 18.72 -14.59 21.49
N TYR A 347 18.40 -13.35 21.10
CA TYR A 347 18.69 -12.80 19.78
C TYR A 347 20.07 -12.14 19.76
N THR A 348 21.11 -12.96 19.95
CA THR A 348 22.52 -12.56 19.86
C THR A 348 22.96 -12.41 18.40
N LEU A 349 24.12 -11.77 18.17
CA LEU A 349 24.71 -11.67 16.83
C LEU A 349 24.99 -13.07 16.24
N GLU A 350 25.50 -13.98 17.06
CA GLU A 350 25.78 -15.38 16.72
C GLU A 350 24.52 -16.13 16.31
N TYR A 351 23.48 -16.09 17.16
CA TYR A 351 22.22 -16.77 16.91
C TYR A 351 21.56 -16.25 15.63
N THR A 352 21.50 -14.93 15.50
CA THR A 352 20.83 -14.26 14.38
C THR A 352 21.56 -14.51 13.07
N SER A 353 22.89 -14.43 13.05
CA SER A 353 23.69 -14.73 11.87
C SER A 353 23.50 -16.18 11.43
N LYS A 354 23.54 -17.14 12.37
CA LYS A 354 23.32 -18.56 12.08
C LYS A 354 21.92 -18.83 11.54
N LEU A 355 20.89 -18.25 12.15
CA LEU A 355 19.50 -18.49 11.76
C LEU A 355 19.17 -17.87 10.41
N SER A 356 19.59 -16.61 10.20
CA SER A 356 19.23 -15.83 9.01
C SER A 356 20.12 -16.11 7.80
N GLY A 357 21.27 -16.75 7.99
CA GLY A 357 22.30 -16.90 6.96
C GLY A 357 23.06 -15.60 6.63
N VAL A 358 22.78 -14.50 7.33
CA VAL A 358 23.41 -13.20 7.08
C VAL A 358 24.77 -13.14 7.79
N PRO A 359 25.84 -12.67 7.13
CA PRO A 359 27.13 -12.47 7.77
C PRO A 359 27.04 -11.50 8.96
N LYS A 360 27.81 -11.79 10.01
CA LYS A 360 27.82 -10.99 11.25
C LYS A 360 28.14 -9.52 11.01
N GLU A 361 29.04 -9.23 10.07
CA GLU A 361 29.45 -7.86 9.74
C GLU A 361 28.31 -7.03 9.17
N ASN A 362 27.48 -7.59 8.28
CA ASN A 362 26.32 -6.90 7.72
C ASN A 362 25.25 -6.63 8.79
N LEU A 363 25.00 -7.61 9.68
CA LEU A 363 24.09 -7.46 10.82
C LEU A 363 24.57 -6.38 11.78
N LEU A 364 25.86 -6.41 12.13
CA LEU A 364 26.45 -5.42 13.03
C LEU A 364 26.44 -4.02 12.42
N LYS A 365 26.71 -3.89 11.11
CA LYS A 365 26.60 -2.62 10.37
C LYS A 365 25.17 -2.06 10.44
N LEU A 366 24.17 -2.91 10.24
CA LEU A 366 22.76 -2.52 10.32
C LEU A 366 22.34 -2.11 11.75
N ALA A 367 22.73 -2.87 12.77
CA ALA A 367 22.39 -2.56 14.15
C ALA A 367 23.06 -1.26 14.65
N LYS A 368 24.33 -1.04 14.27
CA LYS A 368 25.05 0.21 14.54
C LYS A 368 24.37 1.42 13.90
N LEU A 369 23.88 1.29 12.68
CA LEU A 369 23.13 2.35 12.01
C LEU A 369 21.92 2.77 12.85
N TYR A 370 21.07 1.82 13.25
CA TYR A 370 19.88 2.12 14.06
C TYR A 370 20.24 2.74 15.42
N ALA A 371 21.31 2.25 16.05
CA ALA A 371 21.78 2.72 17.36
C ALA A 371 22.45 4.11 17.34
N ASP A 372 22.81 4.66 16.17
CA ASP A 372 23.45 5.99 16.08
C ASP A 372 22.40 7.11 16.27
N PRO A 373 22.41 7.89 17.37
CA PRO A 373 21.41 8.93 17.60
C PRO A 373 21.49 10.09 16.60
N LYS A 374 22.57 10.22 15.84
CA LYS A 374 22.77 11.31 14.87
C LYS A 374 22.22 11.00 13.48
N LYS A 375 21.87 9.73 13.21
CA LYS A 375 21.35 9.29 11.91
C LYS A 375 19.83 9.35 11.89
N LYS A 376 19.29 10.13 10.96
CA LYS A 376 17.88 10.10 10.56
C LYS A 376 17.63 8.89 9.67
N ILE A 377 16.76 7.99 10.10
CA ILE A 377 16.57 6.71 9.42
C ILE A 377 15.13 6.58 8.96
N MET A 378 14.96 6.26 7.67
CA MET A 378 13.69 5.88 7.10
C MET A 378 13.67 4.36 6.85
N SER A 379 12.82 3.64 7.59
CA SER A 379 12.63 2.20 7.37
C SER A 379 11.44 1.97 6.46
N LEU A 380 11.62 1.16 5.41
CA LEU A 380 10.66 1.01 4.32
C LEU A 380 10.34 -0.47 4.09
N TRP A 381 9.10 -0.89 4.31
CA TRP A 381 8.64 -2.26 4.04
C TRP A 381 7.40 -2.26 3.15
N THR A 382 7.22 -3.36 2.41
CA THR A 382 6.04 -3.61 1.55
C THR A 382 5.50 -5.02 1.85
N MET A 383 5.44 -5.91 0.85
CA MET A 383 4.85 -7.24 1.02
C MET A 383 5.76 -8.21 1.77
N GLY A 384 7.08 -7.97 1.84
CA GLY A 384 7.98 -8.80 2.63
C GLY A 384 7.52 -8.94 4.09
N PHE A 385 7.09 -7.83 4.71
CA PHE A 385 6.49 -7.85 6.05
C PHE A 385 5.00 -8.13 6.06
N ASN A 386 4.25 -7.78 5.01
CA ASN A 386 2.80 -7.84 5.09
C ASN A 386 2.22 -9.21 4.66
N GLN A 387 2.80 -9.83 3.64
CA GLN A 387 2.49 -11.19 3.17
C GLN A 387 3.35 -12.21 3.92
N HIS A 388 3.22 -12.17 5.24
CA HIS A 388 4.06 -12.88 6.18
C HIS A 388 3.18 -13.47 7.27
N THR A 389 3.39 -14.74 7.64
CA THR A 389 2.50 -15.42 8.60
C THR A 389 2.63 -14.88 10.03
N ARG A 390 3.64 -14.04 10.27
CA ARG A 390 3.79 -13.19 11.47
C ARG A 390 3.91 -11.71 11.11
N GLY A 391 3.26 -11.27 10.03
CA GLY A 391 3.47 -9.94 9.47
C GLY A 391 3.08 -8.79 10.39
N VAL A 392 2.05 -8.98 11.21
CA VAL A 392 1.67 -8.03 12.28
C VAL A 392 2.81 -7.88 13.29
N TRP A 393 3.52 -8.97 13.61
CA TRP A 393 4.68 -8.92 14.52
C TRP A 393 5.84 -8.19 13.87
N ALA A 394 6.19 -8.49 12.61
CA ALA A 394 7.24 -7.78 11.89
C ALA A 394 7.01 -6.26 11.84
N ASN A 395 5.76 -5.83 11.56
CA ASN A 395 5.36 -4.42 11.63
C ASN A 395 5.57 -3.84 13.04
N GLY A 396 5.09 -4.51 14.09
CA GLY A 396 5.31 -4.08 15.47
C GLY A 396 6.79 -3.97 15.85
N MET A 397 7.61 -4.94 15.44
CA MET A 397 9.03 -5.02 15.79
C MET A 397 9.86 -3.93 15.11
N ILE A 398 9.54 -3.54 13.87
CA ILE A 398 10.20 -2.37 13.27
C ILE A 398 9.80 -1.07 13.98
N TYR A 399 8.54 -0.94 14.43
CA TYR A 399 8.15 0.18 15.28
C TYR A 399 8.93 0.19 16.60
N ASN A 400 9.14 -0.96 17.24
CA ASN A 400 9.92 -1.04 18.48
C ASN A 400 11.32 -0.44 18.31
N ILE A 401 12.01 -0.73 17.21
CA ILE A 401 13.35 -0.18 16.94
C ILE A 401 13.31 1.35 16.85
N HIS A 402 12.33 1.91 16.15
CA HIS A 402 12.18 3.36 16.04
C HIS A 402 11.77 4.01 17.36
N LEU A 403 10.86 3.40 18.12
CA LEU A 403 10.38 3.89 19.41
C LEU A 403 11.48 3.84 20.49
N LEU A 404 12.33 2.80 20.50
CA LEU A 404 13.50 2.73 21.39
C LEU A 404 14.45 3.91 21.17
N MET A 405 14.59 4.38 19.94
CA MET A 405 15.49 5.48 19.59
C MET A 405 14.80 6.86 19.57
N GLY A 406 13.48 6.92 19.71
CA GLY A 406 12.70 8.16 19.50
C GLY A 406 12.76 8.67 18.05
N LYS A 407 13.02 7.79 17.09
CA LYS A 407 13.22 8.11 15.67
C LYS A 407 11.92 8.02 14.88
N ILE A 408 10.97 8.93 15.14
CA ILE A 408 9.62 8.86 14.59
C ILE A 408 9.00 10.26 14.51
N SER A 409 8.15 10.50 13.51
CA SER A 409 7.39 11.76 13.34
C SER A 409 8.28 13.02 13.21
N GLU A 410 9.48 12.87 12.66
CA GLU A 410 10.39 13.97 12.34
C GLU A 410 10.87 13.87 10.88
N PRO A 411 11.17 14.99 10.20
CA PRO A 411 11.65 14.97 8.83
C PRO A 411 12.89 14.07 8.64
N GLY A 412 12.71 13.00 7.85
CA GLY A 412 13.72 12.00 7.52
C GLY A 412 13.86 10.85 8.52
N ASN A 413 13.03 10.83 9.57
CA ASN A 413 13.19 9.93 10.71
C ASN A 413 11.86 9.22 11.01
N GLY A 414 11.71 7.99 10.52
CA GLY A 414 10.49 7.26 10.78
C GLY A 414 10.34 5.90 10.09
N PRO A 415 9.49 5.04 10.65
CA PRO A 415 9.06 3.81 10.02
C PRO A 415 7.92 4.10 9.01
N PHE A 416 8.11 3.71 7.76
CA PHE A 416 7.19 4.02 6.66
C PHE A 416 6.70 2.76 5.94
N SER A 417 5.45 2.36 6.21
CA SER A 417 4.79 1.26 5.50
C SER A 417 4.39 1.68 4.08
N LEU A 418 4.95 1.04 3.06
CA LEU A 418 4.62 1.33 1.67
C LEU A 418 3.33 0.61 1.25
N THR A 419 2.40 1.38 0.71
CA THR A 419 1.13 0.84 0.19
C THR A 419 1.26 0.45 -1.28
N GLY A 420 0.76 -0.73 -1.64
CA GLY A 420 0.89 -1.27 -3.00
C GLY A 420 -0.09 -0.69 -4.03
N GLN A 421 -1.38 -0.65 -3.70
CA GLN A 421 -2.47 -0.24 -4.61
C GLN A 421 -2.73 1.27 -4.55
N PRO A 422 -3.32 1.88 -5.59
CA PRO A 422 -3.41 3.34 -5.71
C PRO A 422 -4.40 3.96 -4.73
N SER A 423 -5.33 3.18 -4.18
CA SER A 423 -6.30 3.62 -3.17
C SER A 423 -6.58 2.52 -2.13
N ALA A 424 -5.57 1.69 -1.80
CA ALA A 424 -5.72 0.81 -0.65
C ALA A 424 -5.86 1.62 0.66
N CYS A 425 -5.17 2.77 0.79
CA CYS A 425 -5.41 3.78 1.82
C CYS A 425 -6.81 4.38 1.69
N GLY A 426 -6.95 5.37 0.78
CA GLY A 426 -8.15 6.18 0.54
C GLY A 426 -9.47 5.43 0.43
N THR A 427 -9.46 4.21 -0.11
CA THR A 427 -10.70 3.45 -0.31
C THR A 427 -10.77 2.25 0.62
N ALA A 428 -9.87 1.28 0.52
CA ALA A 428 -10.08 0.03 1.27
C ALA A 428 -10.00 0.25 2.79
N ARG A 429 -9.01 1.02 3.25
CA ARG A 429 -8.71 1.24 4.68
C ARG A 429 -9.54 2.37 5.25
N GLU A 430 -9.44 3.58 4.71
CA GLU A 430 -10.11 4.77 5.26
C GLU A 430 -11.64 4.63 5.28
N VAL A 431 -12.23 4.11 4.20
CA VAL A 431 -13.67 3.83 4.12
C VAL A 431 -14.06 2.57 4.92
N GLY A 432 -13.11 1.66 5.16
CA GLY A 432 -13.37 0.43 5.89
C GLY A 432 -14.15 -0.61 5.09
N THR A 433 -13.76 -0.87 3.83
CA THR A 433 -14.40 -1.90 2.98
C THR A 433 -13.94 -3.33 3.33
N PHE A 434 -13.71 -3.59 4.62
CA PHE A 434 -13.33 -4.88 5.17
C PHE A 434 -14.45 -5.49 6.00
N SER A 435 -14.38 -6.80 6.22
CA SER A 435 -15.44 -7.55 6.89
C SER A 435 -15.68 -7.07 8.32
N HIS A 436 -14.61 -6.66 8.99
CA HIS A 436 -14.59 -6.25 10.40
C HIS A 436 -14.69 -4.72 10.60
N ARG A 437 -14.73 -3.93 9.52
CA ARG A 437 -14.54 -2.46 9.58
C ARG A 437 -15.82 -1.66 9.36
N LEU A 438 -15.77 -0.44 9.88
CA LEU A 438 -16.54 0.75 9.50
C LEU A 438 -15.53 1.84 9.07
N PRO A 439 -16.00 2.98 8.52
CA PRO A 439 -15.11 4.09 8.15
C PRO A 439 -14.29 4.61 9.33
N ALA A 440 -13.14 5.24 9.04
CA ALA A 440 -12.31 5.94 10.02
C ALA A 440 -11.90 5.09 11.25
N ASP A 441 -11.28 3.95 10.99
CA ASP A 441 -10.76 2.98 11.99
C ASP A 441 -11.79 2.35 12.94
N TYR A 442 -13.08 2.64 12.73
CA TYR A 442 -14.14 1.97 13.47
C TYR A 442 -14.30 0.52 13.02
N VAL A 443 -14.86 -0.29 13.92
CA VAL A 443 -15.03 -1.73 13.76
C VAL A 443 -16.45 -2.16 14.08
N VAL A 444 -16.92 -3.16 13.35
CA VAL A 444 -18.30 -3.66 13.45
C VAL A 444 -18.55 -4.44 14.74
N ASN A 445 -17.52 -4.81 15.51
CA ASN A 445 -17.67 -5.59 16.74
C ASN A 445 -17.75 -4.74 18.02
N LYS A 446 -17.68 -3.41 17.89
CA LYS A 446 -17.85 -2.46 19.01
C LYS A 446 -19.23 -1.83 18.97
N PRO A 447 -20.16 -2.19 19.88
CA PRO A 447 -21.53 -1.67 19.87
C PRO A 447 -21.62 -0.14 19.84
N GLU A 448 -20.71 0.54 20.53
CA GLU A 448 -20.63 2.00 20.60
C GLU A 448 -20.21 2.67 19.28
N GLN A 449 -19.70 1.89 18.31
CA GLN A 449 -19.29 2.37 17.00
C GLN A 449 -20.27 2.00 15.88
N ARG A 450 -21.29 1.17 16.16
CA ARG A 450 -22.25 0.64 15.18
C ARG A 450 -23.30 1.66 14.75
#